data_AF-A0AA42VIN6-F1
#
_entry.id   AF-A0AA42VIN6-F1
#
_cell.length_a   1.000
_cell.length_b   1.000
_cell.length_c   1.000
_cell.angle_alpha   90.00
_cell.angle_beta   90.00
_cell.angle_gamma   90.00
#
_symmetry.space_group_name_H-M   'P 1'
#
loop_
_entity.id
_entity.type
_entity.pdbx_description
1 polymer ?
#
loop_
_entity_poly.entity_id
_entity_poly.type
_entity_poly.pdbx_seq_one_letter_code
_entity_poly.pdbx_strand_id
1 'polypeptide(L)'
;MRARVAEALVGVGSYKSLVAENVAAQAKLTSSACDNMAGIGGKTTNVEAIECEGNGVLKVTTTERAGAIELLLTPTLGGDSAISWSCSIRAGEQQRVPAECRG
;
A
#
# COMPACT_ATOMS: atom_id res chain seq x y z
N MET A 1 12.83 -8.58 -11.38
CA MET A 1 11.43 -8.29 -10.97
C MET A 1 11.33 -7.89 -9.50
N ARG A 2 11.82 -8.68 -8.54
CA ARG A 2 11.80 -8.32 -7.10
C ARG A 2 12.26 -6.90 -6.76
N ALA A 3 13.36 -6.44 -7.36
CA ALA A 3 13.84 -5.07 -7.16
C ALA A 3 12.86 -3.99 -7.68
N ARG A 4 12.17 -4.24 -8.79
CA ARG A 4 11.16 -3.32 -9.36
C ARG A 4 9.91 -3.24 -8.49
N VAL A 5 9.50 -4.37 -7.91
CA VAL A 5 8.39 -4.42 -6.97
C VAL A 5 8.76 -3.71 -5.67
N ALA A 6 9.98 -3.89 -5.17
CA ALA A 6 10.48 -3.14 -4.02
C ALA A 6 10.50 -1.62 -4.30
N GLU A 7 10.95 -1.20 -5.48
CA GLU A 7 10.92 0.20 -5.90
C GLU A 7 9.49 0.75 -5.95
N ALA A 8 8.55 -0.03 -6.50
CA ALA A 8 7.14 0.34 -6.50
C ALA A 8 6.61 0.57 -5.06
N LEU A 9 7.00 -0.27 -4.10
CA LEU A 9 6.62 -0.15 -2.69
C LEU A 9 7.23 1.07 -1.99
N VAL A 10 8.40 1.55 -2.43
CA VAL A 10 8.98 2.81 -1.91
C VAL A 10 8.05 3.99 -2.23
N GLY A 11 7.46 4.01 -3.44
CA GLY A 11 6.51 5.05 -3.85
C GLY A 11 5.22 5.08 -3.03
N VAL A 12 4.92 4.04 -2.27
CA VAL A 12 3.70 3.93 -1.44
C VAL A 12 3.85 4.69 -0.10
N GLY A 13 5.06 5.16 0.24
CA GLY A 13 5.33 5.83 1.52
C GLY A 13 4.47 7.07 1.79
N SER A 14 4.16 7.87 0.76
CA SER A 14 3.28 9.03 0.88
C SER A 14 1.85 8.64 1.24
N TYR A 15 1.32 7.58 0.61
CA TYR A 15 0.00 7.04 0.90
C TYR A 15 -0.11 6.49 2.32
N LYS A 16 0.92 5.77 2.80
CA LYS A 16 0.96 5.30 4.19
C LYS A 16 0.91 6.45 5.19
N SER A 17 1.59 7.55 4.87
CA SER A 17 1.61 8.74 5.72
C SER A 17 0.23 9.39 5.82
N LEU A 18 -0.50 9.49 4.70
CA LEU A 18 -1.85 10.04 4.69
C LEU A 18 -2.88 9.13 5.37
N VAL A 19 -2.79 7.81 5.18
CA VAL A 19 -3.58 6.86 5.99
C VAL A 19 -3.31 7.11 7.46
N ALA A 20 -2.04 7.28 7.85
CA ALA A 20 -1.70 7.51 9.25
C ALA A 20 -2.22 8.82 9.81
N GLU A 21 -2.18 9.91 9.04
CA GLU A 21 -2.75 11.20 9.42
C GLU A 21 -4.26 11.11 9.63
N ASN A 22 -4.97 10.50 8.67
CA ASN A 22 -6.43 10.32 8.74
C ASN A 22 -6.84 9.44 9.93
N VAL A 23 -6.11 8.36 10.18
CA VAL A 23 -6.36 7.45 11.31
C VAL A 23 -6.06 8.14 12.63
N ALA A 24 -4.99 8.94 12.72
CA ALA A 24 -4.65 9.69 13.93
C ALA A 24 -5.75 10.71 14.30
N ALA A 25 -6.41 11.32 13.31
CA ALA A 25 -7.51 12.25 13.54
C ALA A 25 -8.73 11.61 14.21
N GLN A 26 -8.94 10.29 14.02
CA GLN A 26 -10.11 9.57 14.55
C GLN A 26 -9.76 8.51 15.61
N ALA A 27 -8.47 8.27 15.83
CA ALA A 27 -7.92 7.19 16.64
C ALA A 27 -8.51 5.79 16.31
N LYS A 28 -8.94 5.59 15.06
CA LYS A 28 -9.61 4.37 14.59
C LYS A 28 -9.38 4.16 13.10
N LEU A 29 -9.28 2.89 12.71
CA LEU A 29 -9.30 2.46 11.30
C LEU A 29 -10.76 2.38 10.83
N THR A 30 -11.16 3.34 10.00
CA THR A 30 -12.48 3.38 9.35
C THR A 30 -12.34 3.80 7.89
N SER A 31 -13.45 3.91 7.14
CA SER A 31 -13.43 4.37 5.74
C SER A 31 -12.75 5.73 5.53
N SER A 32 -12.78 6.59 6.56
CA SER A 32 -12.11 7.90 6.54
C SER A 32 -10.59 7.82 6.45
N ALA A 33 -9.98 6.66 6.71
CA ALA A 33 -8.55 6.45 6.55
C ALA A 33 -8.09 6.75 5.11
N CYS A 34 -8.98 6.64 4.13
CA CYS A 34 -8.74 6.92 2.72
C CYS A 34 -9.21 8.32 2.27
N ASP A 35 -9.62 9.20 3.19
CA ASP A 35 -10.08 10.54 2.83
C ASP A 35 -8.94 11.37 2.20
N ASN A 36 -9.32 12.27 1.30
CA ASN A 36 -8.42 13.21 0.62
C ASN A 36 -7.27 12.55 -0.18
N MET A 37 -7.43 11.29 -0.60
CA MET A 37 -6.44 10.57 -1.40
C MET A 37 -6.51 10.78 -2.90
N ALA A 38 -7.44 11.62 -3.37
CA ALA A 38 -7.52 11.97 -4.78
C ALA A 38 -6.29 12.81 -5.19
N GLY A 39 -5.62 12.44 -6.28
CA GLY A 39 -4.59 13.26 -6.92
C GLY A 39 -3.16 13.16 -6.38
N ILE A 40 -2.93 12.43 -5.29
CA ILE A 40 -1.57 12.13 -4.77
C ILE A 40 -0.82 11.07 -5.58
N GLY A 41 -1.51 10.41 -6.51
CA GLY A 41 -0.99 9.33 -7.32
C GLY A 41 -0.58 9.70 -8.73
N GLY A 42 0.15 8.79 -9.34
CA GLY A 42 0.44 8.80 -10.76
C GLY A 42 1.07 7.48 -11.19
N LYS A 43 0.77 7.06 -12.42
CA LYS A 43 1.46 5.94 -13.04
C LYS A 43 2.94 6.27 -13.16
N THR A 44 3.79 5.35 -12.70
CA THR A 44 5.24 5.42 -12.89
C THR A 44 5.69 4.29 -13.81
N THR A 45 7.01 4.12 -13.96
CA THR A 45 7.55 2.98 -14.74
C THR A 45 7.18 1.63 -14.11
N ASN A 46 7.09 1.55 -12.77
CA ASN A 46 6.89 0.30 -12.05
C ASN A 46 5.54 0.24 -11.29
N VAL A 47 4.85 1.37 -11.11
CA VAL A 47 3.53 1.47 -10.50
C VAL A 47 2.49 1.80 -11.57
N GLU A 48 1.49 0.95 -11.73
CA GLU A 48 0.33 1.23 -12.58
C GLU A 48 -0.69 2.08 -11.82
N ALA A 49 -1.03 1.66 -10.60
CA ALA A 49 -2.01 2.34 -9.75
C ALA A 49 -1.71 2.09 -8.26
N ILE A 50 -2.12 3.05 -7.43
CA ILE A 50 -2.23 2.89 -5.97
C ILE A 50 -3.60 3.40 -5.57
N GLU A 51 -4.39 2.53 -4.98
CA GLU A 51 -5.75 2.80 -4.52
C GLU A 51 -5.82 2.59 -3.01
N CYS A 52 -6.61 3.41 -2.32
CA CYS A 52 -6.93 3.20 -0.91
C CYS A 52 -8.36 2.70 -0.78
N GLU A 53 -8.54 1.59 -0.08
CA GLU A 53 -9.80 0.88 0.04
C GLU A 53 -10.18 0.72 1.52
N GLY A 54 -11.48 0.90 1.80
CA GLY A 54 -12.07 0.65 3.12
C GLY A 54 -11.28 1.31 4.25
N ASN A 55 -10.79 0.49 5.18
CA ASN A 55 -10.13 0.95 6.40
C ASN A 55 -8.65 1.32 6.19
N GLY A 56 -8.28 1.95 5.09
CA GLY A 56 -6.90 2.37 4.80
C GLY A 56 -6.03 1.31 4.13
N VAL A 57 -6.63 0.25 3.58
CA VAL A 57 -5.88 -0.78 2.86
C VAL A 57 -5.39 -0.19 1.54
N LEU A 58 -4.08 -0.22 1.31
CA LEU A 58 -3.50 0.27 0.08
C LEU A 58 -3.32 -0.89 -0.90
N LYS A 59 -4.03 -0.83 -2.01
CA LYS A 59 -3.86 -1.76 -3.14
C LYS A 59 -2.88 -1.15 -4.13
N VAL A 60 -1.79 -1.86 -4.39
CA VAL A 60 -0.71 -1.43 -5.29
C VAL A 60 -0.70 -2.36 -6.49
N THR A 61 -0.97 -1.81 -7.66
CA THR A 61 -0.86 -2.53 -8.93
C THR A 61 0.42 -2.11 -9.61
N THR A 62 1.30 -3.07 -9.87
CA THR A 62 2.56 -2.82 -10.58
C THR A 62 2.37 -2.93 -12.09
N THR A 63 3.20 -2.25 -12.88
CA THR A 63 3.12 -2.33 -14.35
C THR A 63 3.55 -3.71 -14.85
N GLU A 64 3.28 -4.03 -16.13
CA GLU A 64 3.81 -5.25 -16.76
C GLU A 64 5.35 -5.35 -16.66
N ARG A 65 6.06 -4.21 -16.73
CA ARG A 65 7.52 -4.16 -16.58
C ARG A 65 7.99 -4.58 -15.19
N ALA A 66 7.14 -4.38 -14.19
CA ALA A 66 7.34 -4.82 -12.81
C ALA A 66 6.68 -6.18 -12.51
N GLY A 67 5.99 -6.78 -13.48
CA GLY A 67 5.46 -8.14 -13.41
C GLY A 67 3.95 -8.24 -13.21
N ALA A 68 3.20 -7.13 -13.36
CA ALA A 68 1.74 -7.08 -13.24
C ALA A 68 1.22 -7.73 -11.93
N ILE A 69 1.90 -7.42 -10.83
CA ILE A 69 1.58 -7.90 -9.47
C ILE A 69 0.63 -6.92 -8.80
N GLU A 70 -0.37 -7.46 -8.11
CA GLU A 70 -1.20 -6.72 -7.16
C GLU A 70 -0.80 -7.07 -5.72
N LEU A 71 -0.48 -6.05 -4.95
CA LEU A 71 -0.14 -6.15 -3.53
C LEU A 71 -1.18 -5.42 -2.68
N LEU A 72 -1.41 -5.94 -1.47
CA LEU A 72 -2.18 -5.26 -0.44
C LEU A 72 -1.24 -4.87 0.69
N LEU A 73 -1.31 -3.62 1.12
CA LEU A 73 -0.69 -3.16 2.35
C LEU A 73 -1.79 -2.84 3.34
N THR A 74 -1.88 -3.61 4.41
CA THR A 74 -2.97 -3.52 5.38
C THR A 74 -2.47 -2.84 6.66
N PRO A 75 -3.05 -1.70 7.05
CA PRO A 75 -2.70 -1.05 8.31
C PRO A 75 -3.34 -1.80 9.49
N THR A 76 -2.66 -1.77 10.63
CA THR A 76 -3.19 -2.18 11.93
C THR A 76 -2.85 -1.11 12.95
N LEU A 77 -3.85 -0.62 13.68
CA LEU A 77 -3.70 0.35 14.75
C LEU A 77 -3.42 -0.38 16.07
N GLY A 78 -2.24 -0.17 16.65
CA GLY A 78 -1.85 -0.69 17.95
C GLY A 78 -2.50 0.07 19.11
N GLY A 79 -2.43 -0.50 20.31
CA GLY A 79 -2.98 0.12 21.53
C GLY A 79 -2.23 1.39 21.97
N ASP A 80 -1.02 1.60 21.44
CA ASP A 80 -0.19 2.81 21.58
C ASP A 80 -0.52 3.88 20.52
N SER A 81 -1.58 3.67 19.72
CA SER A 81 -1.94 4.47 18.54
C SER A 81 -0.90 4.45 17.41
N ALA A 82 0.08 3.55 17.45
CA ALA A 82 1.01 3.37 16.34
C ALA A 82 0.36 2.54 15.22
N ILE A 83 0.62 2.91 13.97
CA ILE A 83 0.18 2.12 12.81
C ILE A 83 1.32 1.23 12.35
N SER A 84 1.05 -0.07 12.35
CA SER A 84 1.87 -1.09 11.71
C SER A 84 1.28 -1.48 10.36
N TRP A 85 2.09 -2.01 9.45
CA TRP A 85 1.68 -2.42 8.11
C TRP A 85 2.10 -3.85 7.83
N SER A 86 1.16 -4.69 7.41
CA SER A 86 1.46 -5.96 6.74
C SER A 86 1.41 -5.76 5.23
N CYS A 87 2.11 -6.62 4.49
CA CYS A 87 2.07 -6.67 3.03
C CYS A 87 1.73 -8.10 2.61
N SER A 88 0.86 -8.25 1.62
CA SER A 88 0.50 -9.54 1.05
C SER A 88 0.28 -9.44 -0.46
N ILE A 89 0.38 -10.58 -1.14
CA ILE A 89 0.06 -10.67 -2.57
C ILE A 89 -1.43 -10.93 -2.73
N ARG A 90 -2.07 -10.11 -3.55
CA ARG A 90 -3.41 -10.37 -4.07
C ARG A 90 -3.36 -11.16 -5.37
N ALA A 91 -2.45 -10.80 -6.27
CA ALA A 91 -2.24 -11.49 -7.54
C ALA A 91 -0.77 -11.40 -8.00
N GLY A 92 -0.26 -12.45 -8.64
CA GLY A 92 1.12 -12.54 -9.13
C GLY A 92 1.97 -13.59 -8.40
N GLU A 93 3.26 -13.67 -8.74
CA GLU A 93 4.16 -14.71 -8.21
C GLU A 93 4.93 -14.27 -6.94
N GLN A 94 4.87 -15.07 -5.88
CA GLN A 94 5.56 -14.83 -4.60
C GLN A 94 7.07 -14.61 -4.72
N GLN A 95 7.74 -15.31 -5.64
CA GLN A 95 9.19 -15.14 -5.86
C GLN A 95 9.56 -13.76 -6.42
N ARG A 96 8.60 -13.05 -7.01
CA ARG A 96 8.80 -11.73 -7.60
C ARG A 96 8.59 -10.59 -6.61
N VAL A 97 8.16 -10.87 -5.38
CA VAL A 97 7.93 -9.84 -4.35
C VAL A 97 8.98 -9.91 -3.23
N PRO A 98 9.20 -8.79 -2.52
CA PRO A 98 10.00 -8.77 -1.29
C PRO A 98 9.48 -9.75 -0.24
N ALA A 99 10.34 -10.20 0.68
CA ALA A 99 10.02 -11.30 1.59
C ALA A 99 8.85 -10.96 2.52
N GLU A 100 8.77 -9.71 2.96
CA GLU A 100 7.74 -9.13 3.80
C GLU A 100 6.34 -9.12 3.15
N CYS A 101 6.26 -9.30 1.83
CA CYS A 101 5.00 -9.33 1.08
C CYS A 101 4.55 -10.74 0.67
N ARG A 102 5.29 -11.79 1.07
CA ARG A 102 4.99 -13.18 0.65
C ARG A 102 3.96 -13.89 1.53
N GLY A 103 3.62 -13.30 2.67
CA GLY A 103 2.64 -13.81 3.63
C GLY A 103 1.21 -13.46 3.27
#